data_AF-A0A7Y4RJI7-F1
#
_entry.id   AF-A0A7Y4RJI7-F1
#
_cell.length_a   1.000
_cell.length_b   1.000
_cell.length_c   1.000
_cell.angle_alpha   90.00
_cell.angle_beta   90.00
_cell.angle_gamma   90.00
#
_symmetry.space_group_name_H-M   'P 1'
#
loop_
_entity.id
_entity.type
_entity.pdbx_description
1 polymer ?
#
loop_
_entity_poly.entity_id
_entity_poly.type
_entity_poly.pdbx_seq_one_letter_code
_entity_poly.pdbx_strand_id
1 'polypeptide(L)'
;MSDFLNFLNTADHDTLKKISGISNALAENIIAARPFDSVDDLLIVHGMGKNLLTRMQSFAEAQENESESRAMIPVEEEALPAPIEKSQPAQESPVEKKPSFGSRLGQAFLNFIRALFRLIAMLIIIGGIGAAIYFSVPFINDNLIVPMQRNTANISRLENEIAILQTQLDEMNTRVSGIETNIEAHTASLAKLEEMQATLEQEISNQNNGVMVALKREVMLTRSIETIARARLFLSQSNFGLAHDDVQAARDILAELLIDAPAYQVDALNQIIARLDFALSNLPAFPVIAVDDVDIAWQLLMMGLPESEADVAATFTPAPSIATSSPDAIPTFTPTPEVTPSAITTTATP
;
A
#
# COMPACT_ATOMS: atom_id res chain seq x y z
N MET A 1 22.43 -2.17 -35.08
CA MET A 1 21.52 -2.39 -33.92
C MET A 1 22.19 -3.17 -32.78
N SER A 2 22.94 -4.24 -33.08
CA SER A 2 23.97 -4.84 -32.21
C SER A 2 24.85 -3.82 -31.49
N ASP A 3 25.15 -2.75 -32.19
CA ASP A 3 26.19 -1.76 -31.93
C ASP A 3 25.71 -0.77 -30.85
N PHE A 4 24.40 -0.52 -30.82
CA PHE A 4 23.72 0.19 -29.74
C PHE A 4 23.72 -0.61 -28.42
N LEU A 5 23.52 -1.93 -28.49
CA LEU A 5 23.64 -2.81 -27.31
C LEU A 5 25.09 -2.91 -26.82
N ASN A 6 26.06 -2.98 -27.75
CA ASN A 6 27.48 -2.94 -27.41
C ASN A 6 27.86 -1.62 -26.71
N PHE A 7 27.43 -0.47 -27.26
CA PHE A 7 27.56 0.84 -26.63
C PHE A 7 26.93 0.86 -25.23
N LEU A 8 25.69 0.39 -25.08
CA LEU A 8 24.98 0.37 -23.80
C LEU A 8 25.63 -0.51 -22.74
N ASN A 9 26.24 -1.63 -23.13
CA ASN A 9 26.95 -2.54 -22.23
C ASN A 9 28.37 -2.06 -21.88
N THR A 10 29.01 -1.22 -22.71
CA THR A 10 30.41 -0.80 -22.53
C THR A 10 30.62 0.66 -22.12
N ALA A 11 29.67 1.56 -22.38
CA ALA A 11 29.82 2.99 -22.14
C ALA A 11 30.08 3.32 -20.66
N ASP A 12 30.89 4.34 -20.41
CA ASP A 12 31.08 4.92 -19.08
C ASP A 12 29.90 5.85 -18.67
N HIS A 13 29.83 6.13 -17.37
CA HIS A 13 28.78 6.94 -16.76
C HIS A 13 28.67 8.36 -17.34
N ASP A 14 29.81 9.02 -17.62
CA ASP A 14 29.81 10.39 -18.12
C ASP A 14 29.56 10.44 -19.63
N THR A 15 29.83 9.36 -20.37
CA THR A 15 29.36 9.18 -21.75
C THR A 15 27.86 8.94 -21.85
N LEU A 16 27.25 8.16 -20.94
CA LEU A 16 25.79 8.08 -20.86
C LEU A 16 25.16 9.46 -20.58
N LYS A 17 25.73 10.26 -19.68
CA LYS A 17 25.26 11.61 -19.33
C LYS A 17 25.41 12.66 -20.44
N LYS A 18 26.11 12.38 -21.55
CA LYS A 18 26.13 13.25 -22.74
C LYS A 18 24.83 13.16 -23.55
N ILE A 19 24.03 12.11 -23.35
CA ILE A 19 22.80 11.89 -24.11
C ILE A 19 21.66 12.72 -23.51
N SER A 20 21.04 13.57 -24.35
CA SER A 20 19.98 14.49 -23.95
C SER A 20 18.75 13.75 -23.37
N GLY A 21 18.58 13.87 -22.05
CA GLY A 21 17.50 13.27 -21.28
C GLY A 21 17.94 12.23 -20.24
N ILE A 22 19.22 11.83 -20.19
CA ILE A 22 19.72 10.89 -19.17
C ILE A 22 20.14 11.66 -17.91
N SER A 23 19.46 11.37 -16.79
CA SER A 23 19.84 11.88 -15.47
C SER A 23 20.97 11.05 -14.86
N ASN A 24 21.65 11.58 -13.84
CA ASN A 24 22.74 10.86 -13.15
C ASN A 24 22.26 9.51 -12.58
N ALA A 25 21.11 9.51 -11.90
CA ALA A 25 20.47 8.29 -11.39
C ALA A 25 20.06 7.30 -12.50
N LEU A 26 19.65 7.79 -13.68
CA LEU A 26 19.34 6.90 -14.80
C LEU A 26 20.61 6.28 -15.40
N ALA A 27 21.73 7.03 -15.48
CA ALA A 27 23.02 6.48 -15.91
C ALA A 27 23.53 5.40 -14.93
N GLU A 28 23.38 5.61 -13.62
CA GLU A 28 23.67 4.62 -12.58
C GLU A 28 22.76 3.38 -12.71
N ASN A 29 21.46 3.55 -12.90
CA ASN A 29 20.51 2.45 -13.13
C ASN A 29 20.83 1.63 -14.39
N ILE A 30 21.22 2.29 -15.51
CA ILE A 30 21.64 1.60 -16.75
C ILE A 30 22.89 0.76 -16.50
N ILE A 31 23.88 1.28 -15.75
CA ILE A 31 25.11 0.54 -15.44
C ILE A 31 24.82 -0.65 -14.51
N ALA A 32 23.96 -0.48 -13.51
CA ALA A 32 23.60 -1.51 -12.55
C ALA A 32 22.79 -2.68 -13.17
N ALA A 33 22.06 -2.43 -14.27
CA ALA A 33 21.23 -3.43 -14.94
C ALA A 33 21.95 -4.18 -16.10
N ARG A 34 23.25 -3.98 -16.29
CA ARG A 34 24.06 -4.70 -17.30
C ARG A 34 24.26 -6.18 -16.92
N PRO A 35 24.41 -7.10 -17.90
CA PRO A 35 24.35 -6.88 -19.35
C PRO A 35 22.91 -6.92 -19.90
N PHE A 36 22.69 -6.24 -21.01
CA PHE A 36 21.47 -6.32 -21.82
C PHE A 36 21.72 -7.19 -23.07
N ASP A 37 20.82 -8.15 -23.33
CA ASP A 37 20.88 -9.03 -24.51
C ASP A 37 19.97 -8.52 -25.64
N SER A 38 18.91 -7.76 -25.29
CA SER A 38 17.95 -7.17 -26.23
C SER A 38 17.70 -5.68 -25.97
N VAL A 39 17.17 -4.97 -26.97
CA VAL A 39 16.79 -3.55 -26.84
C VAL A 39 15.49 -3.39 -26.03
N ASP A 40 14.67 -4.43 -25.90
CA ASP A 40 13.45 -4.41 -25.11
C ASP A 40 13.73 -4.63 -23.61
N ASP A 41 14.85 -5.27 -23.23
CA ASP A 41 15.29 -5.45 -21.83
C ASP A 41 15.44 -4.10 -21.11
N LEU A 42 15.80 -3.07 -21.88
CA LEU A 42 15.98 -1.70 -21.41
C LEU A 42 14.69 -1.07 -20.88
N LEU A 43 13.52 -1.59 -21.26
CA LEU A 43 12.22 -1.15 -20.73
C LEU A 43 11.97 -1.64 -19.28
N ILE A 44 12.81 -2.53 -18.76
CA ILE A 44 12.78 -2.98 -17.36
C ILE A 44 13.51 -1.98 -16.44
N VAL A 45 14.42 -1.16 -16.98
CA VAL A 45 15.23 -0.22 -16.21
C VAL A 45 14.38 0.95 -15.69
N HIS A 46 14.31 1.11 -14.36
CA HIS A 46 13.53 2.17 -13.73
C HIS A 46 13.91 3.57 -14.24
N GLY A 47 12.95 4.23 -14.87
CA GLY A 47 13.09 5.57 -15.48
C GLY A 47 13.29 5.56 -17.00
N MET A 48 13.45 4.39 -17.64
CA MET A 48 13.63 4.29 -19.09
C MET A 48 12.28 4.10 -19.80
N GLY A 49 12.03 4.92 -20.82
CA GLY A 49 10.79 4.87 -21.63
C GLY A 49 11.08 4.85 -23.12
N LYS A 50 10.13 4.35 -23.93
CA LYS A 50 10.30 4.18 -25.40
C LYS A 50 10.76 5.46 -26.12
N ASN A 51 10.24 6.62 -25.73
CA ASN A 51 10.64 7.92 -26.30
C ASN A 51 12.10 8.30 -26.01
N LEU A 52 12.68 7.78 -24.92
CA LEU A 52 14.10 7.93 -24.60
C LEU A 52 14.94 6.96 -25.43
N LEU A 53 14.51 5.71 -25.57
CA LEU A 53 15.19 4.70 -26.40
C LEU A 53 15.37 5.16 -27.84
N THR A 54 14.31 5.71 -28.47
CA THR A 54 14.40 6.25 -29.83
C THR A 54 15.43 7.38 -29.94
N ARG A 55 15.53 8.24 -28.91
CA ARG A 55 16.55 9.31 -28.85
C ARG A 55 17.95 8.77 -28.65
N MET A 56 18.13 7.81 -27.73
CA MET A 56 19.42 7.15 -27.48
C MET A 56 19.94 6.41 -28.73
N GLN A 57 19.05 5.73 -29.46
CA GLN A 57 19.39 5.11 -30.74
C GLN A 57 19.84 6.17 -31.75
N SER A 58 19.06 7.25 -31.96
CA SER A 58 19.44 8.33 -32.87
C SER A 58 20.72 9.06 -32.48
N PHE A 59 21.07 9.10 -31.18
CA PHE A 59 22.31 9.69 -30.70
C PHE A 59 23.51 8.78 -30.99
N ALA A 60 23.41 7.47 -30.73
CA ALA A 60 24.47 6.52 -31.04
C ALA A 60 24.76 6.48 -32.57
N GLU A 61 23.69 6.48 -33.38
CA GLU A 61 23.75 6.51 -34.84
C GLU A 61 24.29 7.85 -35.39
N ALA A 62 24.09 8.96 -34.67
CA ALA A 62 24.73 10.25 -34.98
C ALA A 62 26.21 10.32 -34.54
N GLN A 63 26.57 9.71 -33.41
CA GLN A 63 27.93 9.75 -32.86
C GLN A 63 28.93 8.98 -33.74
N GLU A 64 28.48 7.99 -34.51
CA GLU A 64 29.28 7.31 -35.53
C GLU A 64 29.56 8.23 -36.75
N ASN A 65 28.61 9.10 -37.12
CA ASN A 65 28.71 10.00 -38.27
C ASN A 65 29.60 11.25 -38.05
N GLU A 66 29.91 11.63 -36.80
CA GLU A 66 30.80 12.78 -36.54
C GLU A 66 32.26 12.57 -36.99
N SER A 67 32.65 11.34 -37.36
CA SER A 67 34.01 11.02 -37.82
C SER A 67 34.34 11.49 -39.24
N GLU A 68 33.34 11.78 -40.10
CA GLU A 68 33.58 12.18 -41.51
C GLU A 68 33.37 13.68 -41.79
N SER A 69 32.66 14.42 -40.93
CA SER A 69 32.22 15.80 -41.22
C SER A 69 33.05 16.89 -40.50
N ARG A 70 34.29 17.12 -40.95
CA ARG A 70 35.10 18.30 -40.54
C ARG A 70 35.67 19.05 -41.75
N ALA A 71 34.86 19.94 -42.33
CA ALA A 71 35.28 20.87 -43.38
C ALA A 71 34.59 22.25 -43.24
N MET A 72 35.29 23.32 -43.64
CA MET A 72 34.84 24.72 -43.79
C MET A 72 34.38 25.50 -42.53
N ILE A 73 35.36 26.12 -41.88
CA ILE A 73 35.38 27.53 -41.40
C ILE A 73 35.86 28.37 -42.62
N PRO A 74 35.49 29.65 -42.92
CA PRO A 74 35.30 30.86 -42.07
C PRO A 74 33.91 31.55 -42.20
N VAL A 75 33.46 32.52 -41.39
CA VAL A 75 34.00 33.79 -40.81
C VAL A 75 34.07 34.97 -41.80
N GLU A 76 33.31 36.02 -41.49
CA GLU A 76 33.39 37.49 -41.74
C GLU A 76 32.08 38.02 -41.06
N GLU A 77 31.98 39.00 -40.16
CA GLU A 77 32.45 40.41 -40.14
C GLU A 77 31.79 41.23 -41.30
N GLU A 78 31.20 42.42 -41.12
CA GLU A 78 31.45 43.55 -40.21
C GLU A 78 30.14 44.26 -39.72
N ALA A 79 30.24 45.43 -39.07
CA ALA A 79 29.16 46.11 -38.33
C ALA A 79 28.56 47.38 -39.00
N LEU A 80 27.93 48.25 -38.20
CA LEU A 80 27.07 49.38 -38.60
C LEU A 80 27.86 50.72 -38.85
N PRO A 81 27.29 51.95 -38.76
CA PRO A 81 27.12 52.83 -39.93
C PRO A 81 27.77 54.23 -39.79
N ALA A 82 27.68 55.11 -40.81
CA ALA A 82 27.66 56.59 -40.63
C ALA A 82 27.31 57.38 -41.93
N PRO A 83 26.87 58.66 -41.85
CA PRO A 83 26.53 59.51 -43.03
C PRO A 83 27.21 60.92 -43.01
N ILE A 84 26.70 61.84 -43.87
CA ILE A 84 26.80 63.34 -43.84
C ILE A 84 27.82 63.98 -44.82
N GLU A 85 27.55 65.25 -45.20
CA GLU A 85 28.28 66.19 -46.08
C GLU A 85 28.12 65.96 -47.59
N LYS A 86 28.02 66.96 -48.50
CA LYS A 86 27.91 68.45 -48.52
C LYS A 86 27.34 68.84 -49.94
N SER A 87 26.83 70.01 -50.32
CA SER A 87 26.63 71.37 -49.74
C SER A 87 25.48 72.12 -50.49
N GLN A 88 25.10 73.31 -50.02
CA GLN A 88 24.37 74.38 -50.76
C GLN A 88 25.14 75.72 -50.56
N PRO A 89 24.69 76.90 -51.07
CA PRO A 89 24.36 77.25 -52.46
C PRO A 89 25.02 78.57 -52.94
N ALA A 90 24.94 78.89 -54.24
CA ALA A 90 24.94 80.25 -54.82
C ALA A 90 24.31 80.18 -56.22
N GLN A 91 23.35 80.98 -56.70
CA GLN A 91 22.95 82.38 -56.48
C GLN A 91 23.80 83.41 -57.25
N GLU A 92 23.43 83.71 -58.51
CA GLU A 92 23.21 85.10 -59.00
C GLU A 92 22.66 85.18 -60.45
N SER A 93 22.05 86.31 -60.77
CA SER A 93 21.57 86.80 -62.08
C SER A 93 21.40 88.34 -61.95
N PRO A 94 21.04 89.17 -62.97
CA PRO A 94 20.71 88.89 -64.38
C PRO A 94 21.35 89.86 -65.41
N VAL A 95 21.08 89.68 -66.71
CA VAL A 95 21.10 90.76 -67.74
C VAL A 95 19.95 90.56 -68.73
N GLU A 96 19.41 91.64 -69.30
CA GLU A 96 18.27 91.65 -70.25
C GLU A 96 18.70 92.38 -71.55
N LYS A 97 18.24 91.99 -72.76
CA LYS A 97 17.00 92.54 -73.33
C LYS A 97 16.39 91.82 -74.54
N LYS A 98 15.10 92.11 -74.73
CA LYS A 98 14.18 91.86 -75.87
C LYS A 98 14.63 92.54 -77.19
N PRO A 99 13.94 92.37 -78.35
CA PRO A 99 12.76 91.53 -78.63
C PRO A 99 12.87 90.61 -79.87
N SER A 100 11.86 89.75 -80.07
CA SER A 100 11.41 89.36 -81.41
C SER A 100 9.88 89.25 -81.45
N PHE A 101 9.27 89.51 -82.60
CA PHE A 101 7.81 89.64 -82.76
C PHE A 101 7.14 88.26 -82.92
N GLY A 102 6.22 87.92 -82.01
CA GLY A 102 5.39 86.70 -82.13
C GLY A 102 4.56 86.35 -80.89
N SER A 103 4.96 86.82 -79.70
CA SER A 103 4.47 86.36 -78.39
C SER A 103 3.00 86.64 -78.03
N ARG A 104 2.15 87.08 -78.97
CA ARG A 104 0.74 87.45 -78.70
C ARG A 104 -0.33 86.56 -79.33
N LEU A 105 0.05 85.60 -80.19
CA LEU A 105 -0.87 84.57 -80.68
C LEU A 105 -0.64 83.21 -80.00
N GLY A 106 0.63 82.84 -79.76
CA GLY A 106 0.97 81.56 -79.11
C GLY A 106 0.68 81.48 -77.59
N GLN A 107 0.53 82.62 -76.90
CA GLN A 107 0.46 82.63 -75.43
C GLN A 107 -0.86 82.05 -74.88
N ALA A 108 -1.99 82.24 -75.58
CA ALA A 108 -3.25 81.59 -75.24
C ALA A 108 -3.21 80.07 -75.52
N PHE A 109 -2.61 79.66 -76.63
CA PHE A 109 -2.43 78.26 -77.01
C PHE A 109 -1.52 77.50 -76.04
N LEU A 110 -0.43 78.13 -75.58
CA LEU A 110 0.45 77.58 -74.54
C LEU A 110 -0.26 77.46 -73.18
N ASN A 111 -1.11 78.42 -72.81
CA ASN A 111 -1.94 78.31 -71.60
C ASN A 111 -2.98 77.19 -71.71
N PHE A 112 -3.57 76.98 -72.89
CA PHE A 112 -4.47 75.85 -73.17
C PHE A 112 -3.75 74.50 -73.08
N ILE A 113 -2.57 74.36 -73.70
CA ILE A 113 -1.72 73.17 -73.58
C ILE A 113 -1.33 72.93 -72.11
N ARG A 114 -0.98 73.98 -71.36
CA ARG A 114 -0.64 73.87 -69.93
C ARG A 114 -1.83 73.42 -69.08
N ALA A 115 -3.05 73.86 -69.41
CA ALA A 115 -4.28 73.38 -68.77
C ALA A 115 -4.57 71.92 -69.12
N LEU A 116 -4.41 71.53 -70.38
CA LEU A 116 -4.58 70.17 -70.87
C LEU A 116 -3.61 69.19 -70.19
N PHE A 117 -2.32 69.53 -70.10
CA PHE A 117 -1.33 68.73 -69.35
C PHE A 117 -1.70 68.61 -67.86
N ARG A 118 -2.28 69.65 -67.25
CA ARG A 118 -2.72 69.62 -65.84
C ARG A 118 -3.91 68.68 -65.64
N LEU A 119 -4.84 68.65 -66.59
CA LEU A 119 -5.98 67.73 -66.61
C LEU A 119 -5.53 66.28 -66.85
N ILE A 120 -4.61 66.06 -67.79
CA ILE A 120 -4.01 64.72 -68.05
C ILE A 120 -3.26 64.23 -66.81
N ALA A 121 -2.45 65.08 -66.17
CA ALA A 121 -1.77 64.74 -64.92
C ALA A 121 -2.75 64.39 -63.79
N MET A 122 -3.86 65.14 -63.66
CA MET A 122 -4.93 64.83 -62.70
C MET A 122 -5.58 63.47 -63.00
N LEU A 123 -5.86 63.14 -64.26
CA LEU A 123 -6.40 61.83 -64.64
C LEU A 123 -5.40 60.69 -64.41
N ILE A 124 -4.11 60.90 -64.65
CA ILE A 124 -3.05 59.92 -64.33
C ILE A 124 -2.95 59.70 -62.82
N ILE A 125 -3.06 60.76 -62.00
CA ILE A 125 -3.07 60.64 -60.54
C ILE A 125 -4.31 59.88 -60.07
N ILE A 126 -5.50 60.20 -60.58
CA ILE A 126 -6.75 59.50 -60.22
C ILE A 126 -6.70 58.02 -60.65
N GLY A 127 -6.25 57.74 -61.87
CA GLY A 127 -6.09 56.37 -62.38
C GLY A 127 -5.02 55.58 -61.62
N GLY A 128 -3.91 56.23 -61.25
CA GLY A 128 -2.85 55.65 -60.44
C GLY A 128 -3.29 55.35 -59.00
N ILE A 129 -4.08 56.22 -58.37
CA ILE A 129 -4.70 55.96 -57.07
C ILE A 129 -5.72 54.83 -57.18
N GLY A 130 -6.55 54.82 -58.23
CA GLY A 130 -7.50 53.73 -58.50
C GLY A 130 -6.80 52.37 -58.66
N ALA A 131 -5.71 52.33 -59.42
CA ALA A 131 -4.87 51.13 -59.58
C ALA A 131 -4.19 50.72 -58.25
N ALA A 132 -3.64 51.68 -57.49
CA ALA A 132 -3.02 51.40 -56.19
C ALA A 132 -4.02 50.81 -55.19
N ILE A 133 -5.27 51.31 -55.15
CA ILE A 133 -6.34 50.73 -54.34
C ILE A 133 -6.71 49.33 -54.86
N TYR A 134 -6.89 49.17 -56.17
CA TYR A 134 -7.26 47.89 -56.80
C TYR A 134 -6.23 46.78 -56.56
N PHE A 135 -4.93 47.09 -56.61
CA PHE A 135 -3.86 46.10 -56.37
C PHE A 135 -3.48 45.93 -54.89
N SER A 136 -3.71 46.90 -54.02
CA SER A 136 -3.40 46.76 -52.59
C SER A 136 -4.40 45.87 -51.84
N VAL A 137 -5.69 45.88 -52.21
CA VAL A 137 -6.71 45.01 -51.61
C VAL A 137 -6.34 43.51 -51.67
N PRO A 138 -6.03 42.90 -52.83
CA PRO A 138 -5.62 41.48 -52.88
C PRO A 138 -4.28 41.23 -52.17
N PHE A 139 -3.30 42.14 -52.30
CA PHE A 139 -2.00 42.00 -51.63
C PHE A 139 -2.15 41.95 -50.09
N ILE A 140 -2.98 42.83 -49.52
CA ILE A 140 -3.26 42.86 -48.08
C ILE A 140 -4.03 41.60 -47.65
N ASN A 141 -5.01 41.16 -48.44
CA ASN A 141 -5.76 39.95 -48.16
C ASN A 141 -4.83 38.73 -48.04
N ASP A 142 -3.99 38.51 -49.04
CA ASP A 142 -3.23 37.27 -49.19
C ASP A 142 -2.01 37.23 -48.25
N ASN A 143 -1.30 38.36 -48.08
CA ASN A 143 -0.10 38.43 -47.21
C ASN A 143 -0.38 38.75 -45.74
N LEU A 144 -1.54 39.31 -45.37
CA LEU A 144 -1.82 39.74 -43.98
C LEU A 144 -3.08 39.10 -43.39
N ILE A 145 -4.21 39.08 -44.12
CA ILE A 145 -5.48 38.57 -43.56
C ILE A 145 -5.46 37.04 -43.46
N VAL A 146 -5.09 36.34 -44.54
CA VAL A 146 -5.02 34.86 -44.57
C VAL A 146 -4.08 34.27 -43.51
N PRO A 147 -2.81 34.74 -43.33
CA PRO A 147 -1.95 34.19 -42.28
C PRO A 147 -2.43 34.54 -40.87
N MET A 148 -3.04 35.70 -40.64
CA MET A 148 -3.64 36.00 -39.33
C MET A 148 -4.83 35.09 -39.01
N GLN A 149 -5.71 34.82 -39.98
CA GLN A 149 -6.82 33.85 -39.80
C GLN A 149 -6.30 32.44 -39.43
N ARG A 150 -5.22 31.98 -40.09
CA ARG A 150 -4.57 30.70 -39.76
C ARG A 150 -3.94 30.72 -38.36
N ASN A 151 -3.31 31.81 -37.97
CA ASN A 151 -2.74 31.95 -36.62
C ASN A 151 -3.82 32.00 -35.54
N THR A 152 -4.94 32.70 -35.76
CA THR A 152 -6.10 32.66 -34.84
C THR A 152 -6.65 31.25 -34.70
N ALA A 153 -6.85 30.51 -35.80
CA ALA A 153 -7.30 29.12 -35.75
C ALA A 153 -6.29 28.19 -35.04
N ASN A 154 -4.98 28.40 -35.24
CA ASN A 154 -3.94 27.67 -34.53
C ASN A 154 -3.91 27.98 -33.02
N ILE A 155 -4.09 29.25 -32.63
CA ILE A 155 -4.17 29.67 -31.23
C ILE A 155 -5.39 29.00 -30.57
N SER A 156 -6.57 29.07 -31.16
CA SER A 156 -7.76 28.42 -30.58
C SER A 156 -7.70 26.88 -30.56
N ARG A 157 -6.92 26.26 -31.44
CA ARG A 157 -6.57 24.82 -31.30
C ARG A 157 -5.67 24.59 -30.09
N LEU A 158 -4.62 25.39 -29.91
CA LEU A 158 -3.69 25.28 -28.79
C LEU A 158 -4.37 25.59 -27.44
N GLU A 159 -5.26 26.58 -27.38
CA GLU A 159 -6.09 26.89 -26.20
C GLU A 159 -6.96 25.69 -25.80
N ASN A 160 -7.58 25.03 -26.78
CA ASN A 160 -8.38 23.82 -26.56
C ASN A 160 -7.52 22.61 -26.14
N GLU A 161 -6.35 22.41 -26.76
CA GLU A 161 -5.39 21.37 -26.38
C GLU A 161 -4.85 21.58 -24.95
N ILE A 162 -4.60 22.83 -24.54
CA ILE A 162 -4.23 23.19 -23.16
C ILE A 162 -5.39 22.88 -22.19
N ALA A 163 -6.63 23.24 -22.53
CA ALA A 163 -7.79 22.94 -21.70
C ALA A 163 -8.03 21.42 -21.54
N ILE A 164 -7.83 20.64 -22.60
CA ILE A 164 -7.91 19.17 -22.56
C ILE A 164 -6.79 18.58 -21.70
N LEU A 165 -5.54 19.07 -21.84
CA LEU A 165 -4.42 18.61 -21.03
C LEU A 165 -4.56 18.98 -19.55
N GLN A 166 -5.11 20.15 -19.23
CA GLN A 166 -5.48 20.54 -17.86
C GLN A 166 -6.54 19.59 -17.28
N THR A 167 -7.61 19.31 -18.05
CA THR A 167 -8.66 18.36 -17.65
C THR A 167 -8.10 16.95 -17.39
N GLN A 168 -7.17 16.48 -18.22
CA GLN A 168 -6.48 15.20 -18.03
C GLN A 168 -5.56 15.19 -16.80
N LEU A 169 -4.93 16.32 -16.47
CA LEU A 169 -4.14 16.47 -15.24
C LEU A 169 -5.03 16.40 -14.00
N ASP A 170 -6.18 17.07 -14.01
CA ASP A 170 -7.14 17.04 -12.91
C ASP A 170 -7.78 15.65 -12.72
N GLU A 171 -8.11 14.95 -13.81
CA GLU A 171 -8.57 13.55 -13.75
C GLU A 171 -7.47 12.64 -13.17
N MET A 172 -6.23 12.76 -13.66
CA MET A 172 -5.11 11.96 -13.18
C MET A 172 -4.81 12.23 -11.70
N ASN A 173 -4.83 13.49 -11.27
CA ASN A 173 -4.64 13.88 -9.87
C ASN A 173 -5.76 13.32 -8.98
N THR A 174 -7.02 13.42 -9.43
CA THR A 174 -8.18 12.82 -8.74
C THR A 174 -8.04 11.29 -8.61
N ARG A 175 -7.53 10.63 -9.65
CA ARG A 175 -7.27 9.19 -9.64
C ARG A 175 -6.10 8.81 -8.73
N VAL A 176 -5.06 9.63 -8.63
CA VAL A 176 -3.95 9.45 -7.68
C VAL A 176 -4.48 9.54 -6.25
N SER A 177 -5.21 10.59 -5.88
CA SER A 177 -5.78 10.69 -4.52
C SER A 177 -6.82 9.62 -4.20
N GLY A 178 -7.54 9.12 -5.20
CA GLY A 178 -8.36 7.92 -5.07
C GLY A 178 -7.55 6.65 -4.80
N ILE A 179 -6.39 6.48 -5.44
CA ILE A 179 -5.47 5.36 -5.19
C ILE A 179 -4.82 5.49 -3.80
N GLU A 180 -4.37 6.68 -3.41
CA GLU A 180 -3.81 6.96 -2.07
C GLU A 180 -4.81 6.60 -0.97
N THR A 181 -6.07 7.06 -1.09
CA THR A 181 -7.16 6.72 -0.16
C THR A 181 -7.42 5.21 -0.08
N ASN A 182 -7.38 4.50 -1.22
CA ASN A 182 -7.54 3.04 -1.23
C ASN A 182 -6.32 2.31 -0.64
N ILE A 183 -5.11 2.82 -0.81
CA ILE A 183 -3.89 2.28 -0.19
C ILE A 183 -3.98 2.44 1.33
N GLU A 184 -4.35 3.61 1.84
CA GLU A 184 -4.56 3.82 3.29
C GLU A 184 -5.61 2.87 3.86
N ALA A 185 -6.76 2.72 3.18
CA ALA A 185 -7.81 1.77 3.58
C ALA A 185 -7.33 0.32 3.54
N HIS A 186 -6.54 -0.08 2.54
CA HIS A 186 -5.96 -1.42 2.46
C HIS A 186 -4.91 -1.65 3.55
N THR A 187 -4.01 -0.71 3.82
CA THR A 187 -3.03 -0.79 4.91
C THR A 187 -3.72 -0.92 6.28
N ALA A 188 -4.78 -0.15 6.53
CA ALA A 188 -5.59 -0.30 7.74
C ALA A 188 -6.29 -1.67 7.83
N SER A 189 -6.75 -2.23 6.70
CA SER A 189 -7.34 -3.57 6.66
C SER A 189 -6.32 -4.69 6.90
N LEU A 190 -5.08 -4.52 6.43
CA LEU A 190 -3.97 -5.47 6.63
C LEU A 190 -3.52 -5.46 8.09
N ALA A 191 -3.29 -4.29 8.69
CA ALA A 191 -2.93 -4.18 10.11
C ALA A 191 -3.99 -4.83 11.03
N LYS A 192 -5.27 -4.71 10.68
CA LYS A 192 -6.37 -5.39 11.40
C LYS A 192 -6.37 -6.91 11.19
N LEU A 193 -5.94 -7.39 10.03
CA LEU A 193 -5.76 -8.84 9.79
C LEU A 193 -4.56 -9.39 10.58
N GLU A 194 -3.47 -8.63 10.69
CA GLU A 194 -2.30 -8.97 11.50
C GLU A 194 -2.64 -9.01 13.00
N GLU A 195 -3.38 -8.01 13.51
CA GLU A 195 -3.91 -7.99 14.88
C GLU A 195 -4.81 -9.21 15.17
N MET A 196 -5.72 -9.53 14.22
CA MET A 196 -6.61 -10.68 14.33
C MET A 196 -5.83 -12.00 14.30
N GLN A 197 -4.83 -12.14 13.42
CA GLN A 197 -3.98 -13.33 13.34
C GLN A 197 -3.19 -13.53 14.65
N ALA A 198 -2.55 -12.48 15.16
CA ALA A 198 -1.80 -12.54 16.42
C ALA A 198 -2.71 -12.94 17.60
N THR A 199 -3.94 -12.42 17.63
CA THR A 199 -4.96 -12.78 18.64
C THR A 199 -5.37 -14.26 18.52
N LEU A 200 -5.62 -14.76 17.30
CA LEU A 200 -5.99 -16.16 17.06
C LEU A 200 -4.83 -17.12 17.38
N GLU A 201 -3.60 -16.77 17.03
CA GLU A 201 -2.41 -17.60 17.29
C GLU A 201 -2.07 -17.64 18.79
N GLN A 202 -2.22 -16.52 19.51
CA GLN A 202 -2.14 -16.48 20.97
C GLN A 202 -3.23 -17.35 21.62
N GLU A 203 -4.48 -17.27 21.15
CA GLU A 203 -5.59 -18.04 21.70
C GLU A 203 -5.44 -19.54 21.43
N ILE A 204 -5.04 -19.93 20.22
CA ILE A 204 -4.73 -21.33 19.86
C ILE A 204 -3.58 -21.86 20.72
N SER A 205 -2.52 -21.07 20.94
CA SER A 205 -1.39 -21.44 21.79
C SER A 205 -1.82 -21.67 23.25
N ASN A 206 -2.62 -20.74 23.80
CA ASN A 206 -3.15 -20.82 25.17
C ASN A 206 -4.08 -22.03 25.35
N GLN A 207 -5.05 -22.22 24.44
CA GLN A 207 -5.98 -23.35 24.49
C GLN A 207 -5.25 -24.69 24.33
N ASN A 208 -4.35 -24.81 23.36
CA ASN A 208 -3.59 -26.04 23.13
C ASN A 208 -2.71 -26.39 24.35
N ASN A 209 -2.03 -25.41 24.94
CA ASN A 209 -1.26 -25.63 26.17
C ASN A 209 -2.16 -26.08 27.34
N GLY A 210 -3.31 -25.42 27.53
CA GLY A 210 -4.29 -25.81 28.57
C GLY A 210 -4.84 -27.23 28.38
N VAL A 211 -5.20 -27.60 27.14
CA VAL A 211 -5.70 -28.94 26.80
C VAL A 211 -4.61 -30.00 26.96
N MET A 212 -3.35 -29.72 26.59
CA MET A 212 -2.23 -30.65 26.80
C MET A 212 -1.91 -30.86 28.28
N VAL A 213 -1.99 -29.81 29.12
CA VAL A 213 -1.84 -29.94 30.58
C VAL A 213 -3.00 -30.75 31.19
N ALA A 214 -4.24 -30.51 30.76
CA ALA A 214 -5.39 -31.28 31.21
C ALA A 214 -5.29 -32.77 30.82
N LEU A 215 -4.92 -33.06 29.57
CA LEU A 215 -4.73 -34.43 29.08
C LEU A 215 -3.55 -35.14 29.76
N LYS A 216 -2.43 -34.44 30.02
CA LYS A 216 -1.31 -34.97 30.82
C LYS A 216 -1.81 -35.42 32.20
N ARG A 217 -2.61 -34.59 32.88
CA ARG A 217 -3.20 -34.88 34.19
C ARG A 217 -4.14 -36.08 34.15
N GLU A 218 -5.07 -36.14 33.21
CA GLU A 218 -6.01 -37.26 33.06
C GLU A 218 -5.29 -38.61 32.82
N VAL A 219 -4.30 -38.62 31.92
CA VAL A 219 -3.50 -39.82 31.62
C VAL A 219 -2.65 -40.24 32.82
N MET A 220 -2.08 -39.30 33.58
CA MET A 220 -1.32 -39.60 34.80
C MET A 220 -2.21 -40.17 35.91
N LEU A 221 -3.40 -39.61 36.13
CA LEU A 221 -4.38 -40.13 37.09
C LEU A 221 -4.86 -41.53 36.69
N THR A 222 -5.21 -41.74 35.42
CA THR A 222 -5.61 -43.08 34.92
C THR A 222 -4.50 -44.11 35.12
N ARG A 223 -3.24 -43.74 34.80
CA ARG A 223 -2.07 -44.62 34.96
C ARG A 223 -1.72 -44.90 36.42
N SER A 224 -1.93 -43.96 37.35
CA SER A 224 -1.73 -44.20 38.78
C SER A 224 -2.79 -45.15 39.34
N ILE A 225 -4.07 -44.98 38.95
CA ILE A 225 -5.18 -45.88 39.33
C ILE A 225 -4.93 -47.31 38.81
N GLU A 226 -4.49 -47.48 37.56
CA GLU A 226 -4.16 -48.79 36.98
C GLU A 226 -2.99 -49.46 37.72
N THR A 227 -1.90 -48.71 37.96
CA THR A 227 -0.72 -49.22 38.66
C THR A 227 -1.05 -49.59 40.11
N ILE A 228 -1.88 -48.82 40.81
CA ILE A 228 -2.36 -49.15 42.16
C ILE A 228 -3.27 -50.38 42.15
N ALA A 229 -4.16 -50.53 41.17
CA ALA A 229 -4.97 -51.74 41.01
C ALA A 229 -4.09 -53.00 40.78
N ARG A 230 -2.97 -52.86 40.08
CA ARG A 230 -1.97 -53.91 39.89
C ARG A 230 -1.20 -54.22 41.18
N ALA A 231 -0.81 -53.21 41.95
CA ALA A 231 -0.24 -53.39 43.28
C ALA A 231 -1.17 -54.18 44.22
N ARG A 232 -2.47 -53.81 44.28
CA ARG A 232 -3.50 -54.53 45.07
C ARG A 232 -3.61 -56.00 44.66
N LEU A 233 -3.56 -56.29 43.36
CA LEU A 233 -3.51 -57.65 42.84
C LEU A 233 -2.25 -58.41 43.33
N PHE A 234 -1.07 -57.80 43.26
CA PHE A 234 0.17 -58.41 43.78
C PHE A 234 0.15 -58.62 45.31
N LEU A 235 -0.41 -57.69 46.09
CA LEU A 235 -0.62 -57.87 47.53
C LEU A 235 -1.51 -59.08 47.83
N SER A 236 -2.63 -59.24 47.11
CA SER A 236 -3.52 -60.41 47.25
C SER A 236 -2.84 -61.74 46.89
N GLN A 237 -1.83 -61.70 46.01
CA GLN A 237 -1.02 -62.85 45.61
C GLN A 237 0.21 -63.06 46.53
N SER A 238 0.35 -62.28 47.61
CA SER A 238 1.51 -62.27 48.51
C SER A 238 2.85 -61.94 47.82
N ASN A 239 2.80 -61.26 46.65
CA ASN A 239 3.98 -60.87 45.88
C ASN A 239 4.42 -59.45 46.27
N PHE A 240 4.92 -59.31 47.50
CA PHE A 240 5.17 -58.01 48.13
C PHE A 240 6.27 -57.18 47.46
N GLY A 241 7.17 -57.80 46.70
CA GLY A 241 8.19 -57.09 45.91
C GLY A 241 7.56 -56.31 44.74
N LEU A 242 6.86 -57.00 43.84
CA LEU A 242 6.17 -56.33 42.73
C LEU A 242 5.08 -55.36 43.21
N ALA A 243 4.45 -55.64 44.36
CA ALA A 243 3.53 -54.70 44.99
C ALA A 243 4.23 -53.41 45.45
N HIS A 244 5.39 -53.51 46.11
CA HIS A 244 6.19 -52.34 46.51
C HIS A 244 6.61 -51.51 45.29
N ASP A 245 7.11 -52.18 44.24
CA ASP A 245 7.58 -51.51 43.01
C ASP A 245 6.44 -50.77 42.29
N ASP A 246 5.23 -51.34 42.23
CA ASP A 246 4.06 -50.66 41.67
C ASP A 246 3.52 -49.53 42.56
N VAL A 247 3.53 -49.68 43.89
CA VAL A 247 3.18 -48.57 44.81
C VAL A 247 4.17 -47.41 44.64
N GLN A 248 5.47 -47.70 44.54
CA GLN A 248 6.51 -46.68 44.28
C GLN A 248 6.29 -45.99 42.93
N ALA A 249 6.04 -46.76 41.86
CA ALA A 249 5.78 -46.20 40.54
C ALA A 249 4.52 -45.31 40.51
N ALA A 250 3.44 -45.70 41.20
CA ALA A 250 2.24 -44.87 41.31
C ALA A 250 2.49 -43.60 42.14
N ARG A 251 3.23 -43.73 43.23
CA ARG A 251 3.63 -42.63 44.12
C ARG A 251 4.48 -41.59 43.39
N ASP A 252 5.39 -42.02 42.53
CA ASP A 252 6.23 -41.12 41.73
C ASP A 252 5.46 -40.46 40.58
N ILE A 253 4.49 -41.14 39.95
CA ILE A 253 3.58 -40.52 38.97
C ILE A 253 2.75 -39.41 39.63
N LEU A 254 2.26 -39.63 40.85
CA LEU A 254 1.50 -38.62 41.60
C LEU A 254 2.40 -37.47 42.10
N ALA A 255 3.66 -37.76 42.45
CA ALA A 255 4.64 -36.74 42.80
C ALA A 255 5.06 -35.87 41.60
N GLU A 256 5.15 -36.44 40.38
CA GLU A 256 5.31 -35.65 39.15
C GLU A 256 4.06 -34.79 38.90
N LEU A 257 2.86 -35.36 39.05
CA LEU A 257 1.61 -34.65 38.85
C LEU A 257 1.41 -33.48 39.82
N LEU A 258 1.94 -33.58 41.05
CA LEU A 258 1.90 -32.54 42.08
C LEU A 258 2.65 -31.26 41.66
N ILE A 259 3.63 -31.35 40.75
CA ILE A 259 4.41 -30.20 40.26
C ILE A 259 3.54 -29.26 39.42
N ASP A 260 2.66 -29.83 38.59
CA ASP A 260 1.76 -29.11 37.67
C ASP A 260 0.31 -29.02 38.22
N ALA A 261 0.13 -29.24 39.54
CA ALA A 261 -1.18 -29.29 40.18
C ALA A 261 -1.70 -27.89 40.56
N PRO A 262 -2.99 -27.59 40.33
CA PRO A 262 -3.61 -26.36 40.81
C PRO A 262 -3.80 -26.41 42.33
N ALA A 263 -3.77 -25.26 43.00
CA ALA A 263 -3.73 -25.18 44.47
C ALA A 263 -4.85 -25.97 45.19
N TYR A 264 -6.05 -26.03 44.62
CA TYR A 264 -7.18 -26.78 45.18
C TYR A 264 -7.01 -28.32 45.11
N GLN A 265 -6.14 -28.85 44.24
CA GLN A 265 -5.84 -30.30 44.13
C GLN A 265 -4.62 -30.73 44.97
N VAL A 266 -3.76 -29.79 45.39
CA VAL A 266 -2.51 -30.08 46.09
C VAL A 266 -2.74 -30.84 47.39
N ASP A 267 -3.75 -30.49 48.19
CA ASP A 267 -4.02 -31.18 49.46
C ASP A 267 -4.48 -32.64 49.23
N ALA A 268 -5.45 -32.85 48.31
CA ALA A 268 -5.94 -34.17 47.96
C ALA A 268 -4.82 -35.09 47.43
N LEU A 269 -3.95 -34.58 46.55
CA LEU A 269 -2.77 -35.32 46.07
C LEU A 269 -1.80 -35.67 47.21
N ASN A 270 -1.52 -34.74 48.12
CA ASN A 270 -0.67 -35.01 49.29
C ASN A 270 -1.28 -36.07 50.22
N GLN A 271 -2.60 -36.08 50.44
CA GLN A 271 -3.26 -37.12 51.23
C GLN A 271 -3.10 -38.51 50.58
N ILE A 272 -3.22 -38.60 49.26
CA ILE A 272 -3.03 -39.86 48.51
C ILE A 272 -1.56 -40.31 48.55
N ILE A 273 -0.60 -39.41 48.28
CA ILE A 273 0.83 -39.70 48.33
C ILE A 273 1.25 -40.16 49.73
N ALA A 274 0.75 -39.52 50.79
CA ALA A 274 1.05 -39.93 52.17
C ALA A 274 0.58 -41.36 52.48
N ARG A 275 -0.57 -41.80 51.92
CA ARG A 275 -1.04 -43.19 52.03
C ARG A 275 -0.11 -44.17 51.33
N LEU A 276 0.36 -43.84 50.12
CA LEU A 276 1.34 -44.68 49.42
C LEU A 276 2.69 -44.70 50.17
N ASP A 277 3.14 -43.59 50.75
CA ASP A 277 4.36 -43.53 51.57
C ASP A 277 4.24 -44.36 52.87
N PHE A 278 3.06 -44.42 53.50
CA PHE A 278 2.79 -45.35 54.62
C PHE A 278 2.79 -46.81 54.15
N ALA A 279 2.20 -47.13 53.00
CA ALA A 279 2.21 -48.48 52.44
C ALA A 279 3.64 -48.96 52.09
N LEU A 280 4.45 -48.11 51.45
CA LEU A 280 5.87 -48.37 51.17
C LEU A 280 6.65 -48.63 52.46
N SER A 281 6.46 -47.79 53.48
CA SER A 281 7.09 -47.93 54.79
C SER A 281 6.72 -49.24 55.51
N ASN A 282 5.56 -49.82 55.21
CA ASN A 282 5.10 -51.08 55.77
C ASN A 282 5.49 -52.31 54.95
N LEU A 283 5.85 -52.18 53.66
CA LEU A 283 6.22 -53.31 52.81
C LEU A 283 7.72 -53.67 52.96
N PRO A 284 8.09 -54.97 52.94
CA PRO A 284 7.24 -56.16 52.92
C PRO A 284 6.87 -56.66 54.34
N ALA A 285 7.22 -55.94 55.41
CA ALA A 285 7.17 -56.43 56.80
C ALA A 285 5.77 -56.55 57.40
N PHE A 286 4.86 -55.62 57.07
CA PHE A 286 3.50 -55.52 57.59
C PHE A 286 2.48 -55.43 56.46
N PRO A 287 2.37 -56.46 55.60
CA PRO A 287 1.63 -56.37 54.33
C PRO A 287 0.11 -56.14 54.51
N VAL A 288 -0.47 -56.52 55.64
CA VAL A 288 -1.89 -56.27 55.94
C VAL A 288 -2.16 -54.76 56.09
N ILE A 289 -1.29 -54.04 56.80
CA ILE A 289 -1.41 -52.58 56.98
C ILE A 289 -1.19 -51.87 55.64
N ALA A 290 -0.23 -52.35 54.85
CA ALA A 290 0.02 -51.83 53.51
C ALA A 290 -1.17 -52.04 52.55
N VAL A 291 -1.93 -53.15 52.67
CA VAL A 291 -3.17 -53.33 51.90
C VAL A 291 -4.18 -52.23 52.25
N ASP A 292 -4.43 -51.98 53.53
CA ASP A 292 -5.41 -50.97 53.95
C ASP A 292 -5.05 -49.56 53.44
N ASP A 293 -3.78 -49.14 53.54
CA ASP A 293 -3.33 -47.84 53.03
C ASP A 293 -3.38 -47.74 51.50
N VAL A 294 -3.05 -48.81 50.75
CA VAL A 294 -3.16 -48.83 49.27
C VAL A 294 -4.62 -48.82 48.83
N ASP A 295 -5.52 -49.52 49.54
CA ASP A 295 -6.95 -49.50 49.28
C ASP A 295 -7.56 -48.11 49.54
N ILE A 296 -7.13 -47.41 50.59
CA ILE A 296 -7.53 -46.02 50.85
C ILE A 296 -7.01 -45.09 49.75
N ALA A 297 -5.74 -45.20 49.35
CA ALA A 297 -5.17 -44.39 48.26
C ALA A 297 -5.93 -44.59 46.94
N TRP A 298 -6.31 -45.82 46.62
CA TRP A 298 -7.12 -46.16 45.45
C TRP A 298 -8.54 -45.58 45.52
N GLN A 299 -9.20 -45.67 46.69
CA GLN A 299 -10.54 -45.10 46.89
C GLN A 299 -10.53 -43.57 46.73
N LEU A 300 -9.52 -42.88 47.27
CA LEU A 300 -9.36 -41.43 47.15
C LEU A 300 -9.15 -41.00 45.69
N LEU A 301 -8.36 -41.75 44.90
CA LEU A 301 -8.21 -41.49 43.46
C LEU A 301 -9.50 -41.75 42.68
N MET A 302 -10.23 -42.83 43.00
CA MET A 302 -11.49 -43.18 42.35
C MET A 302 -12.65 -42.23 42.70
N MET A 303 -12.58 -41.56 43.85
CA MET A 303 -13.51 -40.48 44.24
C MET A 303 -13.30 -39.21 43.40
N GLY A 304 -12.16 -39.08 42.72
CA GLY A 304 -11.79 -37.91 41.92
C GLY A 304 -11.05 -36.85 42.75
N LEU A 305 -10.32 -35.99 42.03
CA LEU A 305 -9.73 -34.77 42.59
C LEU A 305 -10.75 -33.63 42.45
N PRO A 306 -10.77 -32.62 43.36
CA PRO A 306 -11.66 -31.47 43.21
C PRO A 306 -11.36 -30.73 41.91
N GLU A 307 -12.40 -30.27 41.19
CA GLU A 307 -12.26 -29.59 39.90
C GLU A 307 -12.26 -28.06 40.05
N SER A 308 -12.78 -27.56 41.18
CA SER A 308 -12.90 -26.14 41.49
C SER A 308 -12.58 -25.82 42.97
N GLU A 309 -12.15 -24.60 43.24
CA GLU A 309 -12.05 -24.06 44.62
C GLU A 309 -13.39 -24.09 45.36
N ALA A 310 -14.51 -24.04 44.63
CA ALA A 310 -15.86 -24.13 45.18
C ALA A 310 -16.15 -25.50 45.81
N ASP A 311 -15.59 -26.58 45.26
CA ASP A 311 -15.80 -27.95 45.76
C ASP A 311 -15.13 -28.12 47.13
N VAL A 312 -13.95 -27.52 47.31
CA VAL A 312 -13.20 -27.51 48.57
C VAL A 312 -13.95 -26.71 49.64
N ALA A 313 -14.57 -25.59 49.27
CA ALA A 313 -15.34 -24.76 50.20
C ALA A 313 -16.61 -25.45 50.74
N ALA A 314 -17.23 -26.33 49.95
CA ALA A 314 -18.45 -27.03 50.35
C ALA A 314 -18.27 -27.93 51.59
N THR A 315 -17.08 -28.50 51.79
CA THR A 315 -16.76 -29.37 52.94
C THR A 315 -16.57 -28.60 54.25
N PHE A 316 -16.28 -27.29 54.21
CA PHE A 316 -15.92 -26.49 55.38
C PHE A 316 -17.05 -25.61 55.95
N THR A 317 -18.32 -25.96 55.70
CA THR A 317 -19.44 -25.36 56.45
C THR A 317 -19.65 -26.11 57.77
N PRO A 318 -19.28 -25.56 58.95
CA PRO A 318 -19.61 -26.20 60.22
C PRO A 318 -21.14 -26.20 60.41
N ALA A 319 -21.70 -27.37 60.75
CA ALA A 319 -23.14 -27.50 60.95
C ALA A 319 -23.64 -26.53 62.04
N PRO A 320 -24.76 -25.81 61.80
CA PRO A 320 -25.31 -24.91 62.81
C PRO A 320 -25.75 -25.70 64.04
N SER A 321 -25.30 -25.26 65.22
CA SER A 321 -25.61 -25.91 66.50
C SER A 321 -27.12 -26.00 66.71
N ILE A 322 -27.66 -27.22 66.75
CA ILE A 322 -29.10 -27.46 66.96
C ILE A 322 -29.42 -27.10 68.41
N ALA A 323 -30.09 -25.96 68.60
CA ALA A 323 -30.58 -25.56 69.91
C ALA A 323 -31.65 -26.54 70.40
N THR A 324 -31.45 -27.10 71.60
CA THR A 324 -32.36 -28.10 72.18
C THR A 324 -33.71 -27.47 72.56
N SER A 325 -34.72 -27.64 71.72
CA SER A 325 -36.12 -27.38 72.05
C SER A 325 -36.90 -28.68 72.19
N SER A 326 -37.13 -29.14 73.42
CA SER A 326 -38.15 -30.16 73.72
C SER A 326 -39.55 -29.58 73.51
N PRO A 327 -40.47 -30.36 72.93
CA PRO A 327 -41.79 -30.46 73.56
C PRO A 327 -42.37 -31.88 73.58
N ASP A 328 -42.87 -32.29 74.75
CA ASP A 328 -43.85 -33.38 74.88
C ASP A 328 -45.21 -32.93 74.33
N ALA A 329 -45.70 -33.56 73.25
CA ALA A 329 -47.14 -33.69 72.93
C ALA A 329 -47.41 -34.66 71.76
N ILE A 330 -48.14 -35.74 72.04
CA ILE A 330 -48.73 -36.74 71.11
C ILE A 330 -50.15 -37.03 71.67
N PRO A 331 -51.22 -37.37 70.90
CA PRO A 331 -51.33 -37.74 69.47
C PRO A 331 -52.41 -36.95 68.67
N THR A 332 -52.71 -37.34 67.40
CA THR A 332 -54.02 -37.88 66.93
C THR A 332 -54.08 -38.03 65.39
N PHE A 333 -54.98 -38.88 64.86
CA PHE A 333 -54.93 -39.58 63.55
C PHE A 333 -55.38 -38.83 62.26
N THR A 334 -54.80 -39.27 61.14
CA THR A 334 -55.23 -39.40 59.72
C THR A 334 -56.76 -39.43 59.48
N PRO A 335 -57.38 -38.84 58.40
CA PRO A 335 -57.11 -39.21 56.99
C PRO A 335 -57.34 -38.22 55.79
N THR A 336 -56.81 -38.66 54.62
CA THR A 336 -57.07 -38.37 53.18
C THR A 336 -58.59 -38.39 52.78
N PRO A 337 -59.13 -37.81 51.65
CA PRO A 337 -58.58 -37.31 50.36
C PRO A 337 -58.72 -35.75 50.16
N GLU A 338 -58.72 -35.06 48.99
CA GLU A 338 -59.07 -35.38 47.57
C GLU A 338 -58.40 -34.41 46.54
N VAL A 339 -58.62 -34.62 45.22
CA VAL A 339 -58.02 -33.91 44.07
C VAL A 339 -59.10 -33.26 43.19
N THR A 340 -58.89 -32.02 42.71
CA THR A 340 -59.51 -31.45 41.49
C THR A 340 -58.74 -30.18 41.03
N PRO A 341 -58.51 -29.95 39.72
CA PRO A 341 -57.78 -28.79 39.19
C PRO A 341 -58.67 -27.57 38.86
N SER A 342 -58.04 -26.40 38.65
CA SER A 342 -58.68 -25.18 38.14
C SER A 342 -58.12 -24.74 36.78
N ALA A 343 -58.92 -24.00 36.01
CA ALA A 343 -58.82 -23.97 34.56
C ALA A 343 -58.22 -22.70 33.92
N ILE A 344 -57.77 -22.90 32.68
CA ILE A 344 -57.53 -21.90 31.63
C ILE A 344 -58.55 -20.75 31.58
N THR A 345 -58.08 -19.54 31.27
CA THR A 345 -58.91 -18.47 30.69
C THR A 345 -58.14 -17.74 29.59
N THR A 346 -58.65 -17.84 28.36
CA THR A 346 -58.24 -17.03 27.20
C THR A 346 -59.25 -15.92 26.95
N THR A 347 -58.82 -14.74 26.50
CA THR A 347 -59.55 -13.84 25.58
C THR A 347 -58.58 -12.75 25.08
N ALA A 348 -58.79 -12.21 23.89
CA ALA A 348 -57.95 -11.19 23.25
C ALA A 348 -58.79 -10.11 22.54
N THR A 349 -58.15 -8.96 22.24
CA THR A 349 -58.60 -7.90 21.31
C THR A 349 -59.94 -7.21 21.70
N PRO A 350 -60.46 -6.18 21.00
CA PRO A 350 -60.08 -5.57 19.71
C PRO A 350 -58.78 -4.75 19.72
#